data_AF-A0A8T5A3X0-F1
#
_entry.id   AF-A0A8T5A3X0-F1
#
_cell.length_a   1.000
_cell.length_b   1.000
_cell.length_c   1.000
_cell.angle_alpha   90.00
_cell.angle_beta   90.00
_cell.angle_gamma   90.00
#
_symmetry.space_group_name_H-M   'P 1'
#
loop_
_entity.id
_entity.type
_entity.pdbx_description
1 polymer ?
#
loop_
_entity_poly.entity_id
_entity_poly.type
_entity_poly.pdbx_seq_one_letter_code
_entity_poly.pdbx_strand_id
1 'polypeptide(L)'
;PQGRRKKGESFLGIGMSHPVSLRGGEIIITDSERLIAIYPYRDAEYSKVTEDTNRVLILACGVPGISGELLDAAAQLAVDYIKRFCGGIEA
;
A
#
# COMPACT_ATOMS: atom_id res chain seq x y z
N PRO A 1 -8.37 3.89 -4.82
CA PRO A 1 -9.41 4.65 -4.09
C PRO A 1 -9.27 4.43 -2.58
N GLN A 2 -9.11 5.50 -1.80
CA GLN A 2 -9.19 5.43 -0.34
C GLN A 2 -10.67 5.48 0.07
N GLY A 3 -11.08 4.66 1.04
CA GLY A 3 -12.48 4.58 1.46
C GLY A 3 -12.65 4.10 2.90
N ARG A 4 -13.89 4.05 3.37
CA ARG A 4 -14.28 3.36 4.62
C ARG A 4 -15.08 2.12 4.23
N ARG A 5 -14.59 0.92 4.54
CA ARG A 5 -15.39 -0.30 4.38
C ARG A 5 -16.08 -0.72 5.67
N LYS A 6 -17.06 -1.60 5.52
CA LYS A 6 -18.01 -1.99 6.56
C LYS A 6 -17.35 -2.91 7.60
N LYS A 7 -17.81 -2.79 8.84
CA LYS A 7 -17.46 -3.67 9.95
C LYS A 7 -17.65 -5.14 9.57
N GLY A 8 -16.69 -5.99 9.93
CA GLY A 8 -16.76 -7.44 9.74
C GLY A 8 -16.08 -7.98 8.47
N GLU A 9 -15.59 -7.12 7.59
CA GLU A 9 -14.73 -7.60 6.49
C GLU A 9 -13.41 -8.17 7.00
N SER A 10 -12.94 -9.21 6.32
CA SER A 10 -11.72 -9.93 6.65
C SER A 10 -10.51 -9.32 5.94
N PHE A 11 -9.42 -9.14 6.68
CA PHE A 11 -8.14 -8.66 6.17
C PHE A 11 -7.01 -9.60 6.61
N LEU A 12 -6.23 -10.10 5.67
CA LEU A 12 -5.01 -10.84 5.94
C LEU A 12 -3.81 -9.98 5.52
N GLY A 13 -3.02 -9.56 6.49
CA GLY A 13 -1.83 -8.74 6.26
C GLY A 13 -0.54 -9.54 6.16
N ILE A 14 0.51 -8.89 5.64
CA ILE A 14 1.80 -9.53 5.34
C ILE A 14 2.40 -10.25 6.56
N GLY A 15 2.50 -11.58 6.55
CA GLY A 15 3.07 -12.34 7.67
C GLY A 15 2.16 -12.48 8.90
N MET A 16 0.85 -12.26 8.74
CA MET A 16 -0.14 -12.63 9.75
C MET A 16 -0.47 -14.12 9.63
N SER A 17 -0.67 -14.80 10.76
CA SER A 17 -1.05 -16.22 10.77
C SER A 17 -2.51 -16.44 10.41
N HIS A 18 -3.38 -15.48 10.73
CA HIS A 18 -4.82 -15.54 10.49
C HIS A 18 -5.37 -14.16 10.12
N PRO A 19 -6.47 -14.08 9.34
CA PRO A 19 -7.12 -12.81 9.02
C PRO A 19 -7.76 -12.15 10.26
N VAL A 20 -7.88 -10.83 10.22
CA VAL A 20 -8.58 -10.02 11.22
C VAL A 20 -9.84 -9.40 10.64
N SER A 21 -10.84 -9.17 11.48
CA SER A 21 -12.05 -8.44 11.10
C SER A 21 -11.91 -6.94 11.34
N LEU A 22 -12.29 -6.13 10.34
CA LEU A 22 -12.32 -4.67 10.47
C LEU A 22 -13.37 -4.21 11.49
N ARG A 23 -13.02 -3.20 12.28
CA ARG A 23 -13.86 -2.64 13.36
C ARG A 23 -14.81 -1.55 12.86
N GLY A 24 -14.53 -0.93 11.72
CA GLY A 24 -15.41 0.03 11.05
C GLY A 24 -15.02 1.51 11.25
N GLY A 25 -13.74 1.81 11.39
CA GLY A 25 -13.21 3.18 11.49
C GLY A 25 -11.81 3.36 10.89
N GLU A 26 -11.24 2.27 10.38
CA GLU A 26 -9.92 2.23 9.77
C GLU A 26 -9.90 2.97 8.43
N ILE A 27 -8.78 3.65 8.13
CA ILE A 27 -8.50 4.12 6.78
C ILE A 27 -7.95 2.93 6.01
N ILE A 28 -8.55 2.66 4.86
CA ILE A 28 -8.15 1.53 4.02
C ILE A 28 -7.90 1.98 2.59
N ILE A 29 -7.06 1.21 1.92
CA ILE A 29 -6.77 1.32 0.49
C ILE A 29 -7.32 0.05 -0.16
N THR A 30 -8.09 0.20 -1.23
CA THR A 30 -8.65 -0.93 -1.98
C THR A 30 -8.38 -0.78 -3.48
N ASP A 31 -8.28 -1.88 -4.19
CA ASP A 31 -8.51 -1.93 -5.63
C ASP A 31 -10.01 -2.17 -5.92
N SER A 32 -10.32 -2.58 -7.15
CA SER A 32 -11.68 -2.94 -7.58
C SER A 32 -12.22 -4.22 -6.94
N GLU A 33 -11.36 -5.06 -6.37
CA GLU A 33 -11.71 -6.38 -5.85
C GLU A 33 -11.64 -6.45 -4.31
N ARG A 34 -10.54 -6.00 -3.70
CA ARG A 34 -10.20 -6.25 -2.28
C ARG A 34 -9.32 -5.17 -1.65
N LEU A 35 -9.12 -5.25 -0.34
CA LEU A 35 -8.29 -4.32 0.44
C LEU A 35 -6.81 -4.55 0.18
N ILE A 36 -6.07 -3.53 -0.21
CA ILE A 36 -4.61 -3.58 -0.39
C ILE A 36 -3.90 -3.26 0.93
N ALA A 37 -4.45 -2.37 1.75
CA ALA A 37 -3.83 -2.00 3.02
C ALA A 37 -4.83 -1.42 4.01
N ILE A 38 -4.50 -1.57 5.29
CA ILE A 38 -5.03 -0.76 6.40
C ILE A 38 -3.98 0.31 6.69
N TYR A 39 -4.27 1.57 6.41
CA TYR A 39 -3.32 2.67 6.59
C TYR A 39 -3.44 3.29 8.00
N PRO A 40 -2.33 3.56 8.72
CA PRO A 40 -0.92 3.23 8.44
C PRO A 40 -0.46 1.99 9.24
N TYR A 41 -1.24 0.91 9.20
CA TYR A 41 -0.98 -0.28 10.01
C TYR A 41 -0.25 -1.38 9.23
N ARG A 42 -0.83 -1.84 8.11
CA ARG A 42 -0.34 -3.03 7.42
C ARG A 42 -0.88 -3.21 6.00
N ASP A 43 -0.02 -3.73 5.13
CA ASP A 43 -0.37 -4.12 3.76
C ASP A 43 -0.90 -5.56 3.71
N ALA A 44 -1.72 -5.85 2.70
CA ALA A 44 -2.35 -7.14 2.48
C ALA A 44 -1.35 -8.18 1.97
N GLU A 45 -1.52 -9.42 2.42
CA GLU A 45 -0.67 -10.55 2.02
C GLU A 45 -0.71 -10.82 0.51
N TYR A 46 -1.85 -10.64 -0.15
CA TYR A 46 -2.00 -10.98 -1.57
C TYR A 46 -1.36 -9.96 -2.52
N SER A 47 -1.19 -8.71 -2.10
CA SER A 47 -0.68 -7.61 -2.94
C SER A 47 0.79 -7.31 -2.66
N LYS A 48 1.46 -8.16 -1.87
CA LYS A 48 2.87 -8.00 -1.54
C LYS A 48 3.74 -8.21 -2.78
N VAL A 49 4.89 -7.54 -2.81
CA VAL A 49 5.94 -7.82 -3.78
C VAL A 49 6.54 -9.20 -3.48
N THR A 50 6.72 -9.99 -4.54
CA THR A 50 7.36 -11.32 -4.53
C THR A 50 8.48 -11.37 -5.56
N GLU A 51 9.24 -12.46 -5.58
CA GLU A 51 10.28 -12.70 -6.60
C GLU A 51 9.71 -12.74 -8.03
N ASP A 52 8.43 -13.09 -8.19
CA ASP A 52 7.74 -13.11 -9.49
C ASP A 52 7.22 -11.73 -9.94
N THR A 53 7.36 -10.70 -9.10
CA THR A 53 6.81 -9.37 -9.38
C THR A 53 7.65 -8.62 -10.41
N ASN A 54 7.03 -8.27 -11.55
CA ASN A 54 7.68 -7.52 -12.64
C ASN A 54 7.09 -6.13 -12.89
N ARG A 55 5.98 -5.79 -12.22
CA ARG A 55 5.34 -4.47 -12.27
C ARG A 55 4.92 -4.10 -10.86
N VAL A 56 5.25 -2.88 -10.45
CA VAL A 56 4.92 -2.35 -9.13
C VAL A 56 4.19 -1.03 -9.28
N LEU A 57 3.28 -0.76 -8.34
CA LEU A 57 2.66 0.54 -8.17
C LEU A 57 3.18 1.14 -6.87
N ILE A 58 3.79 2.32 -6.94
CA ILE A 58 4.28 3.03 -5.75
C ILE A 58 3.15 3.91 -5.22
N LEU A 59 2.76 3.68 -3.97
CA LEU A 59 1.78 4.48 -3.27
C LEU A 59 2.46 5.26 -2.15
N ALA A 60 2.60 6.58 -2.34
CA ALA A 60 3.05 7.49 -1.29
C ALA A 60 1.84 8.14 -0.61
N CYS A 61 1.67 7.92 0.69
CA CYS A 61 0.56 8.47 1.47
C CYS A 61 1.08 9.46 2.52
N GLY A 62 0.50 10.66 2.54
CA GLY A 62 0.85 11.68 3.52
C GLY A 62 0.13 11.51 4.87
N VAL A 63 0.62 12.23 5.87
CA VAL A 63 -0.03 12.46 7.17
C VAL A 63 0.02 13.95 7.50
N PRO A 64 -0.82 14.46 8.42
CA PRO A 64 -0.74 15.85 8.85
C PRO A 64 0.67 16.23 9.32
N GLY A 65 1.17 17.37 8.85
CA GLY A 65 2.53 17.86 9.15
C GLY A 65 3.60 17.46 8.12
N ILE A 66 3.28 16.62 7.14
CA ILE A 66 4.16 16.31 5.99
C ILE A 66 3.69 17.09 4.78
N SER A 67 4.60 17.84 4.13
CA SER A 67 4.27 18.59 2.91
C SER A 67 4.10 17.67 1.70
N GLY A 68 3.28 18.11 0.74
CA GLY A 68 3.14 17.40 -0.54
C GLY A 68 4.47 17.29 -1.29
N GLU A 69 5.26 18.37 -1.30
CA GLU A 69 6.59 18.39 -1.92
C GLU A 69 7.53 17.32 -1.34
N LEU A 70 7.53 17.14 -0.01
CA LEU A 70 8.34 16.11 0.63
C LEU A 70 7.84 14.71 0.26
N LEU A 71 6.52 14.52 0.17
CA LEU A 71 5.90 13.25 -0.22
C LEU A 71 6.26 12.89 -1.67
N ASP A 72 6.18 13.87 -2.59
CA ASP A 72 6.53 13.70 -4.00
C ASP A 72 8.03 13.40 -4.16
N ALA A 73 8.89 14.13 -3.45
CA ALA A 73 10.33 13.88 -3.45
C ALA A 73 10.66 12.47 -2.92
N ALA A 74 9.96 12.00 -1.89
CA ALA A 74 10.13 10.66 -1.36
C ALA A 74 9.68 9.58 -2.37
N ALA A 75 8.56 9.81 -3.06
CA ALA A 75 8.08 8.91 -4.11
C ALA A 75 9.08 8.82 -5.27
N GLN A 76 9.60 9.96 -5.74
CA GLN A 76 10.58 10.01 -6.81
C GLN A 76 11.89 9.31 -6.41
N LEU A 77 12.36 9.53 -5.18
CA LEU A 77 13.55 8.87 -4.67
C LEU A 77 13.40 7.34 -4.64
N ALA A 78 12.21 6.83 -4.28
CA ALA A 78 11.93 5.41 -4.33
C ALA A 78 11.98 4.86 -5.76
N VAL A 79 11.37 5.59 -6.72
CA VAL A 79 11.42 5.24 -8.15
C VAL A 79 12.87 5.21 -8.67
N ASP A 80 13.68 6.20 -8.31
CA ASP A 80 15.08 6.28 -8.74
C ASP A 80 15.91 5.10 -8.22
N TYR A 81 15.69 4.70 -6.96
CA TYR A 81 16.34 3.50 -6.41
C TYR A 81 15.87 2.22 -7.08
N ILE A 82 14.57 2.06 -7.33
CA ILE A 82 14.06 0.90 -8.07
C ILE A 82 14.69 0.84 -9.46
N LYS A 83 14.69 1.94 -10.21
CA LYS A 83 15.33 2.01 -11.54
C LYS A 83 16.82 1.67 -11.48
N ARG A 84 17.54 2.19 -10.48
CA ARG A 84 18.99 1.97 -10.33
C ARG A 84 19.35 0.53 -9.99
N PHE A 85 18.61 -0.11 -9.09
CA PHE A 85 19.00 -1.40 -8.51
C PHE A 85 18.22 -2.60 -9.05
N CYS A 86 16.99 -2.37 -9.52
CA CYS A 86 16.10 -3.39 -10.06
C CYS A 86 15.84 -3.19 -11.57
N GLY A 87 16.18 -2.03 -12.13
CA GLY A 87 15.82 -1.66 -13.49
C GLY A 87 14.37 -1.20 -13.62
N GLY A 88 13.83 -1.28 -14.83
CA GLY A 88 12.45 -0.90 -15.14
C GLY A 88 12.28 0.52 -15.68
N ILE A 89 11.07 0.81 -16.13
CA ILE A 89 10.66 2.12 -16.64
C ILE A 89 9.41 2.57 -15.89
N GLU A 90 9.31 3.87 -15.68
CA GLU A 90 8.10 4.51 -15.18
C GLU A 90 7.16 4.75 -16.36
N ALA A 91 5.86 4.55 -16.13
CA ALA A 91 4.81 4.62 -17.15
C ALA A 91 4.06 5.95 -17.07
#